data_AF-A0A1Y1V5Q8-F1
#
_entry.id   AF-A0A1Y1V5Q8-F1
#
_cell.length_a   1.000
_cell.length_b   1.000
_cell.length_c   1.000
_cell.angle_alpha   90.00
_cell.angle_beta   90.00
_cell.angle_gamma   90.00
#
_symmetry.space_group_name_H-M   'P 1'
#
loop_
_entity.id
_entity.type
_entity.pdbx_description
1 polymer ?
#
loop_
_entity_poly.entity_id
_entity_poly.type
_entity_poly.pdbx_seq_one_letter_code
_entity_poly.pdbx_strand_id
1 'polypeptide(L)'
;SSYRSALFNDESNYIFSNSTFKDININSRSLITVMYNSLTFNNCNFRNIICYGSGDATSLIEFISKKDGNSISLINTIIENSKSNGDLIKISGDNTIMNLSNIIFNNIISYGSLLNDVSLNSTINISDSEIINNQNINKFKCGLIVNSLSTELNISTSSFSNNKSKSNGGML
;
A
#
# COMPACT_ATOMS: atom_id res chain seq x y z
N SER A 1 3.52 1.03 27.86
CA SER A 1 2.52 1.36 26.83
C SER A 1 2.42 0.19 25.87
N SER A 2 1.25 -0.41 25.71
CA SER A 2 1.05 -1.64 24.95
C SER A 2 1.26 -1.38 23.46
N TYR A 3 2.40 -1.84 22.92
CA TYR A 3 2.57 -2.10 21.50
C TYR A 3 1.60 -3.24 21.16
N ARG A 4 0.40 -2.90 20.66
CA ARG A 4 -0.50 -3.91 20.12
C ARG A 4 0.17 -4.48 18.87
N SER A 5 0.63 -5.72 19.02
CA SER A 5 1.20 -6.58 17.99
C SER A 5 0.38 -6.51 16.71
N ALA A 6 1.06 -6.42 15.57
CA ALA A 6 0.44 -6.61 14.26
C ALA A 6 -0.31 -7.95 14.21
N LEU A 7 -1.35 -8.06 13.39
CA LEU A 7 -2.14 -9.30 13.25
C LEU A 7 -1.28 -10.48 12.73
N PHE A 8 -0.16 -10.15 12.08
CA PHE A 8 0.81 -11.08 11.49
C PHE A 8 2.23 -10.67 11.97
N ASN A 9 3.08 -11.65 12.29
CA ASN A 9 4.37 -11.50 12.99
C ASN A 9 5.56 -11.31 12.00
N ASP A 10 6.65 -10.74 12.47
CA ASP A 10 7.77 -10.22 11.67
C ASP A 10 8.71 -11.29 11.07
N GLU A 11 8.53 -12.58 11.36
CA GLU A 11 9.51 -13.63 11.03
C GLU A 11 9.08 -14.61 9.93
N SER A 12 7.94 -14.40 9.27
CA SER A 12 7.40 -15.35 8.29
C SER A 12 7.12 -14.72 6.93
N ASN A 13 7.34 -15.50 5.87
CA ASN A 13 6.81 -15.18 4.55
C ASN A 13 5.30 -15.40 4.57
N TYR A 14 4.54 -14.40 4.12
CA TYR A 14 3.08 -14.48 4.08
C TYR A 14 2.59 -14.61 2.65
N ILE A 15 1.77 -15.63 2.42
CA ILE A 15 1.06 -15.84 1.18
C ILE A 15 -0.43 -15.96 1.51
N PHE A 16 -1.21 -14.99 1.04
CA PHE A 16 -2.65 -15.02 1.08
C PHE A 16 -3.16 -15.34 -0.32
N SER A 17 -4.07 -16.30 -0.42
CA SER A 17 -4.60 -16.76 -1.70
C SER A 17 -6.09 -17.01 -1.62
N ASN A 18 -6.85 -16.50 -2.59
CA ASN A 18 -8.31 -16.65 -2.66
C ASN A 18 -9.03 -16.14 -1.39
N SER A 19 -8.53 -15.05 -0.81
CA SER A 19 -8.98 -14.53 0.47
C SER A 19 -9.76 -13.23 0.32
N THR A 20 -10.76 -13.03 1.17
CA THR A 20 -11.48 -11.75 1.29
C THR A 20 -11.34 -11.18 2.70
N PHE A 21 -10.84 -9.95 2.79
CA PHE A 21 -10.78 -9.12 3.98
C PHE A 21 -11.89 -8.06 3.84
N LYS A 22 -12.89 -8.10 4.72
CA LYS A 22 -14.07 -7.26 4.56
C LYS A 22 -14.58 -6.72 5.89
N ASP A 23 -15.06 -5.47 5.86
CA ASP A 23 -15.72 -4.79 6.99
C ASP A 23 -14.81 -4.74 8.23
N ILE A 24 -13.53 -4.42 8.01
CA ILE A 24 -12.51 -4.39 9.06
C ILE A 24 -12.25 -2.94 9.48
N ASN A 25 -12.29 -2.74 10.78
CA ASN A 25 -12.04 -1.47 11.44
C ASN A 25 -10.85 -1.62 12.38
N ILE A 26 -9.73 -0.95 12.09
CA ILE A 26 -8.53 -1.00 12.93
C ILE A 26 -8.16 0.37 13.51
N ASN A 27 -7.67 0.33 14.74
CA ASN A 27 -7.01 1.46 15.40
C ASN A 27 -5.51 1.22 15.64
N SER A 28 -4.96 0.13 15.10
CA SER A 28 -3.53 -0.18 15.10
C SER A 28 -2.81 0.63 14.02
N ARG A 29 -1.47 0.52 14.02
CA ARG A 29 -0.59 1.14 13.01
C ARG A 29 -0.81 0.56 11.61
N SER A 30 -1.04 -0.74 11.48
CA SER A 30 -1.47 -1.31 10.20
C SER A 30 -2.31 -2.57 10.39
N LEU A 31 -3.03 -2.97 9.33
CA LEU A 31 -3.76 -4.24 9.31
C LEU A 31 -2.78 -5.39 9.13
N ILE A 32 -1.88 -5.23 8.16
CA ILE A 32 -0.81 -6.18 7.86
C ILE A 32 0.52 -5.44 7.99
N THR A 33 1.36 -5.91 8.91
CA THR A 33 2.78 -5.54 8.96
C THR A 33 3.59 -6.75 8.53
N VAL A 34 4.57 -6.55 7.64
CA VAL A 34 5.58 -7.57 7.32
C VAL A 34 6.94 -6.92 7.35
N MET A 35 7.85 -7.50 8.13
CA MET A 35 9.24 -7.06 8.23
C MET A 35 10.16 -8.16 7.72
N TYR A 36 11.17 -7.78 6.95
CA TYR A 36 12.31 -8.60 6.48
C TYR A 36 11.96 -9.89 5.72
N ASN A 37 10.69 -10.03 5.32
CA ASN A 37 10.15 -11.19 4.63
C ASN A 37 9.32 -10.74 3.43
N SER A 38 9.12 -11.65 2.48
CA SER A 38 8.27 -11.37 1.32
C SER A 38 6.78 -11.54 1.65
N LEU A 39 5.95 -10.73 0.99
CA LEU A 39 4.50 -10.73 1.15
C LEU A 39 3.84 -10.91 -0.22
N THR A 40 2.90 -11.86 -0.32
CA THR A 40 2.14 -12.09 -1.55
C THR A 40 0.65 -12.18 -1.26
N PHE A 41 -0.13 -11.39 -2.00
CA PHE A 41 -1.56 -11.53 -2.16
C PHE A 41 -1.86 -12.00 -3.59
N ASN A 42 -2.53 -13.14 -3.72
CA ASN A 42 -2.95 -13.66 -5.01
C ASN A 42 -4.46 -13.91 -5.00
N ASN A 43 -5.19 -13.31 -5.94
CA ASN A 43 -6.65 -13.41 -6.01
C ASN A 43 -7.31 -13.02 -4.67
N CYS A 44 -6.98 -11.83 -4.17
CA CYS A 44 -7.46 -11.34 -2.87
C CYS A 44 -8.36 -10.13 -3.02
N ASN A 45 -9.23 -9.92 -2.04
CA ASN A 45 -10.16 -8.79 -2.04
C ASN A 45 -10.18 -8.08 -0.67
N PHE A 46 -9.98 -6.77 -0.68
CA PHE A 46 -10.05 -5.90 0.50
C PHE A 46 -11.19 -4.91 0.31
N ARG A 47 -12.21 -5.01 1.17
CA ARG A 47 -13.44 -4.22 1.04
C ARG A 47 -13.80 -3.56 2.34
N ASN A 48 -14.18 -2.28 2.28
CA ASN A 48 -14.71 -1.55 3.43
C ASN A 48 -13.73 -1.58 4.63
N ILE A 49 -12.44 -1.37 4.38
CA ILE A 49 -11.42 -1.35 5.43
C ILE A 49 -11.24 0.09 5.91
N ILE A 50 -11.28 0.31 7.22
CA ILE A 50 -11.04 1.64 7.81
C ILE A 50 -9.87 1.55 8.78
N CYS A 51 -8.79 2.28 8.48
CA CYS A 51 -7.61 2.41 9.32
C CYS A 51 -7.62 3.80 9.98
N TYR A 52 -8.08 3.88 11.24
CA TYR A 52 -8.34 5.17 11.94
C TYR A 52 -7.49 5.38 13.20
N GLY A 53 -6.29 4.79 13.25
CA GLY A 53 -5.33 5.09 14.31
C GLY A 53 -4.88 6.56 14.34
N SER A 54 -4.06 6.89 15.35
CA SER A 54 -3.66 8.27 15.62
C SER A 54 -2.64 8.79 14.62
N GLY A 55 -2.96 9.91 13.97
CA GLY A 55 -2.05 10.61 13.07
C GLY A 55 -1.85 9.89 11.74
N ASP A 56 -0.70 10.11 11.13
CA ASP A 56 -0.36 9.66 9.77
C ASP A 56 0.33 8.28 9.73
N ALA A 57 0.38 7.59 10.87
CA ALA A 57 1.08 6.32 11.04
C ALA A 57 0.27 5.11 10.56
N THR A 58 -1.01 5.28 10.20
CA THR A 58 -1.88 4.14 9.88
C THR A 58 -1.77 3.72 8.42
N SER A 59 -1.83 2.42 8.16
CA SER A 59 -1.89 1.87 6.81
C SER A 59 -2.68 0.57 6.72
N LEU A 60 -3.10 0.19 5.52
CA LEU A 60 -3.60 -1.16 5.27
C LEU A 60 -2.43 -2.15 5.33
N ILE A 61 -1.35 -1.83 4.62
CA ILE A 61 -0.14 -2.65 4.55
C ILE A 61 1.07 -1.78 4.90
N GLU A 62 1.86 -2.23 5.87
CA GLU A 62 3.20 -1.72 6.14
C GLU A 62 4.22 -2.82 5.83
N PHE A 63 5.10 -2.56 4.88
CA PHE A 63 6.10 -3.50 4.40
C PHE A 63 7.51 -2.92 4.62
N ILE A 64 8.38 -3.68 5.28
CA ILE A 64 9.75 -3.27 5.60
C ILE A 64 10.71 -4.32 5.05
N SER A 65 11.43 -4.00 3.97
CA SER A 65 12.45 -4.88 3.40
C SER A 65 13.75 -4.85 4.19
N LYS A 66 14.52 -5.94 4.09
CA LYS A 66 15.91 -6.03 4.58
C LYS A 66 16.87 -5.49 3.54
N LYS A 67 18.14 -5.28 3.94
CA LYS A 67 19.19 -4.77 3.05
C LYS A 67 19.36 -5.57 1.76
N ASP A 68 19.28 -6.89 1.85
CA ASP A 68 19.44 -7.80 0.70
C ASP A 68 18.16 -7.93 -0.15
N GLY A 69 17.15 -7.08 0.10
CA GLY A 69 15.89 -7.05 -0.62
C GLY A 69 14.84 -8.03 -0.10
N ASN A 70 13.58 -7.64 -0.31
CA ASN A 70 12.40 -8.49 -0.19
C ASN A 70 11.38 -8.04 -1.24
N SER A 71 10.36 -8.87 -1.48
CA SER A 71 9.32 -8.58 -2.44
C SER A 71 7.93 -8.46 -1.81
N ILE A 72 7.16 -7.51 -2.30
CA ILE A 72 5.72 -7.41 -2.07
C ILE A 72 4.99 -7.55 -3.40
N SER A 73 4.07 -8.50 -3.48
CA SER A 73 3.32 -8.81 -4.70
C SER A 73 1.82 -8.81 -4.43
N LEU A 74 1.07 -7.98 -5.16
CA LEU A 74 -0.39 -8.01 -5.20
C LEU A 74 -0.82 -8.37 -6.62
N ILE A 75 -1.34 -9.59 -6.79
CA ILE A 75 -1.67 -10.16 -8.09
C ILE A 75 -3.17 -10.48 -8.09
N ASN A 76 -3.90 -10.06 -9.13
CA ASN A 76 -5.35 -10.26 -9.23
C ASN A 76 -6.08 -9.78 -7.97
N THR A 77 -5.69 -8.62 -7.45
CA THR A 77 -6.15 -8.14 -6.14
C THR A 77 -7.06 -6.93 -6.30
N ILE A 78 -8.13 -6.86 -5.52
CA ILE A 78 -9.05 -5.72 -5.50
C ILE A 78 -8.96 -5.07 -4.11
N ILE A 79 -8.77 -3.76 -4.08
CA ILE A 79 -8.84 -2.95 -2.85
C ILE A 79 -9.84 -1.83 -3.11
N GLU A 80 -10.99 -1.89 -2.42
CA GLU A 80 -12.08 -0.95 -2.68
C GLU A 80 -12.79 -0.43 -1.43
N ASN A 81 -13.38 0.76 -1.57
CA ASN A 81 -14.24 1.40 -0.56
C ASN A 81 -13.57 1.54 0.82
N SER A 82 -12.27 1.81 0.84
CA SER A 82 -11.46 1.78 2.07
C SER A 82 -10.90 3.16 2.42
N LYS A 83 -10.58 3.37 3.70
CA LYS A 83 -10.08 4.63 4.25
C LYS A 83 -8.84 4.42 5.12
N SER A 84 -7.86 5.32 5.02
CA SER A 84 -6.67 5.33 5.89
C SER A 84 -6.37 6.73 6.41
N ASN A 85 -6.06 6.86 7.71
CA ASN A 85 -5.54 8.11 8.30
C ASN A 85 -4.06 8.39 7.94
N GLY A 86 -3.41 7.48 7.23
CA GLY A 86 -2.06 7.65 6.68
C GLY A 86 -1.99 7.20 5.24
N ASP A 87 -0.86 6.62 4.86
CA ASP A 87 -0.69 6.00 3.55
C ASP A 87 -1.51 4.69 3.50
N LEU A 88 -2.02 4.27 2.33
CA LEU A 88 -2.75 3.00 2.24
C LEU A 88 -1.74 1.83 2.27
N ILE A 89 -0.74 1.85 1.39
CA ILE A 89 0.38 0.91 1.40
C ILE A 89 1.66 1.70 1.61
N LYS A 90 2.43 1.32 2.63
CA LYS A 90 3.70 1.94 2.99
C LYS A 90 4.83 0.94 2.85
N ILE A 91 5.86 1.32 2.12
CA ILE A 91 7.07 0.52 1.88
C ILE A 91 8.29 1.28 2.41
N SER A 92 9.18 0.57 3.10
CA SER A 92 10.48 1.09 3.54
C SER A 92 11.54 -0.01 3.53
N GLY A 93 12.82 0.36 3.66
CA GLY A 93 13.95 -0.58 3.62
C GLY A 93 14.90 -0.30 2.46
N ASP A 94 15.43 -1.35 1.82
CA ASP A 94 16.42 -1.27 0.73
C ASP A 94 16.19 -2.42 -0.27
N ASN A 95 16.51 -2.18 -1.54
CA ASN A 95 16.38 -3.13 -2.64
C ASN A 95 14.99 -3.80 -2.72
N THR A 96 13.92 -3.02 -2.47
CA THR A 96 12.54 -3.55 -2.48
C THR A 96 12.04 -3.79 -3.89
N ILE A 97 11.38 -4.93 -4.12
CA ILE A 97 10.65 -5.19 -5.36
C ILE A 97 9.15 -5.20 -5.07
N MET A 98 8.42 -4.23 -5.60
CA MET A 98 6.96 -4.19 -5.57
C MET A 98 6.38 -4.58 -6.92
N ASN A 99 5.51 -5.60 -6.93
CA ASN A 99 4.79 -6.03 -8.13
C ASN A 99 3.28 -5.90 -7.92
N LEU A 100 2.65 -5.03 -8.69
CA LEU A 100 1.21 -4.81 -8.73
C LEU A 100 0.73 -5.24 -10.12
N SER A 101 0.05 -6.38 -10.21
CA SER A 101 -0.38 -6.95 -11.50
C SER A 101 -1.86 -7.29 -11.44
N ASN A 102 -2.62 -6.78 -12.41
CA ASN A 102 -4.07 -6.91 -12.43
C ASN A 102 -4.70 -6.49 -11.09
N ILE A 103 -4.28 -5.32 -10.58
CA ILE A 103 -4.82 -4.75 -9.35
C ILE A 103 -5.87 -3.70 -9.66
N ILE A 104 -6.92 -3.66 -8.84
CA ILE A 104 -7.91 -2.59 -8.84
C ILE A 104 -7.85 -1.84 -7.51
N PHE A 105 -7.50 -0.57 -7.55
CA PHE A 105 -7.68 0.37 -6.44
C PHE A 105 -8.85 1.29 -6.75
N ASN A 106 -9.98 1.12 -6.04
CA ASN A 106 -11.20 1.88 -6.33
C ASN A 106 -11.81 2.53 -5.09
N ASN A 107 -12.12 3.82 -5.19
CA ASN A 107 -12.82 4.56 -4.13
C ASN A 107 -12.10 4.49 -2.78
N ILE A 108 -10.79 4.75 -2.80
CA ILE A 108 -9.96 4.86 -1.59
C ILE A 108 -9.84 6.32 -1.16
N ILE A 109 -10.00 6.59 0.14
CA ILE A 109 -9.72 7.91 0.73
C ILE A 109 -8.60 7.79 1.76
N SER A 110 -7.47 8.42 1.51
CA SER A 110 -6.30 8.41 2.40
C SER A 110 -5.92 9.81 2.87
N TYR A 111 -5.41 9.91 4.10
CA TYR A 111 -4.70 11.10 4.62
C TYR A 111 -3.17 11.01 4.37
N GLY A 112 -2.79 10.23 3.37
CA GLY A 112 -1.46 10.04 2.81
C GLY A 112 -1.56 9.51 1.39
N SER A 113 -0.49 8.97 0.85
CA SER A 113 -0.47 8.41 -0.51
C SER A 113 -1.20 7.06 -0.55
N LEU A 114 -1.72 6.67 -1.71
CA LEU A 114 -2.19 5.31 -1.95
C LEU A 114 -1.02 4.32 -1.84
N LEU A 115 0.08 4.64 -2.52
CA LEU A 115 1.34 3.93 -2.47
C LEU A 115 2.42 4.91 -2.02
N ASN A 116 3.07 4.63 -0.91
CA ASN A 116 4.21 5.41 -0.43
C ASN A 116 5.42 4.50 -0.27
N ASP A 117 6.37 4.64 -1.19
CA ASP A 117 7.65 3.96 -1.15
C ASP A 117 8.78 4.91 -0.76
N VAL A 118 9.32 4.65 0.43
CA VAL A 118 10.49 5.36 0.97
C VAL A 118 11.73 4.46 1.07
N SER A 119 11.71 3.30 0.41
CA SER A 119 12.86 2.40 0.38
C SER A 119 13.95 2.87 -0.60
N LEU A 120 15.19 2.50 -0.31
CA LEU A 120 16.33 2.76 -1.18
C LEU A 120 16.35 1.75 -2.33
N ASN A 121 16.67 2.21 -3.55
CA ASN A 121 16.91 1.34 -4.72
C ASN A 121 15.74 0.39 -5.02
N SER A 122 14.52 0.91 -4.98
CA SER A 122 13.34 0.09 -5.21
C SER A 122 12.98 -0.05 -6.68
N THR A 123 12.33 -1.16 -7.01
CA THR A 123 11.67 -1.36 -8.30
C THR A 123 10.17 -1.53 -8.05
N ILE A 124 9.37 -0.65 -8.64
CA ILE A 124 7.91 -0.71 -8.59
C ILE A 124 7.41 -1.03 -10.00
N ASN A 125 6.76 -2.18 -10.14
CA ASN A 125 6.14 -2.63 -11.39
C ASN A 125 4.61 -2.60 -11.22
N ILE A 126 3.93 -1.84 -12.08
CA ILE A 126 2.47 -1.77 -12.15
C ILE A 126 2.03 -2.19 -13.55
N SER A 127 1.35 -3.33 -13.68
CA SER A 127 0.88 -3.82 -14.97
C SER A 127 -0.61 -4.17 -14.95
N ASP A 128 -1.28 -3.94 -16.08
CA ASP A 128 -2.67 -4.38 -16.31
C ASP A 128 -3.64 -3.93 -15.22
N SER A 129 -3.43 -2.75 -14.65
CA SER A 129 -4.07 -2.31 -13.40
C SER A 129 -4.98 -1.11 -13.59
N GLU A 130 -5.95 -0.96 -12.68
CA GLU A 130 -6.92 0.13 -12.67
C GLU A 130 -6.89 0.87 -11.33
N ILE A 131 -6.51 2.14 -11.35
CA ILE A 131 -6.45 3.01 -10.17
C ILE A 131 -7.46 4.13 -10.39
N ILE A 132 -8.63 4.02 -9.77
CA ILE A 132 -9.78 4.87 -10.05
C ILE A 132 -10.47 5.46 -8.83
N ASN A 133 -10.96 6.69 -8.97
CA ASN A 133 -11.76 7.37 -7.94
C ASN A 133 -11.06 7.48 -6.56
N ASN A 134 -9.73 7.54 -6.52
CA ASN A 134 -8.97 7.60 -5.27
C ASN A 134 -8.67 9.05 -4.87
N GLN A 135 -8.59 9.30 -3.56
CA GLN A 135 -8.34 10.63 -3.02
C GLN A 135 -7.29 10.61 -1.91
N ASN A 136 -6.20 11.37 -2.11
CA ASN A 136 -5.36 11.83 -1.01
C ASN A 136 -5.89 13.19 -0.54
N ILE A 137 -6.47 13.22 0.66
CA ILE A 137 -7.09 14.42 1.22
C ILE A 137 -6.16 15.21 2.16
N ASN A 138 -4.90 14.80 2.28
CA ASN A 138 -3.89 15.53 3.04
C ASN A 138 -3.30 16.65 2.18
N LYS A 139 -3.28 17.88 2.71
CA LYS A 139 -2.72 19.06 2.02
C LYS A 139 -1.19 19.10 2.05
N PHE A 140 -0.58 18.36 2.95
CA PHE A 140 0.86 18.38 3.22
C PHE A 140 1.60 17.14 2.68
N LYS A 141 0.89 16.04 2.38
CA LYS A 141 1.47 14.84 1.75
C LYS A 141 1.15 14.82 0.26
N CYS A 142 2.18 14.64 -0.55
CA CYS A 142 2.10 14.75 -2.00
C CYS A 142 1.57 13.48 -2.67
N GLY A 143 0.72 13.63 -3.69
CA GLY A 143 0.33 12.59 -4.64
C GLY A 143 -0.40 11.37 -4.09
N LEU A 144 -0.83 10.50 -5.01
CA LEU A 144 -1.35 9.16 -4.72
C LEU A 144 -0.27 8.10 -4.80
N ILE A 145 0.73 8.27 -5.65
CA ILE A 145 1.92 7.42 -5.71
C ILE A 145 3.12 8.30 -5.39
N VAL A 146 3.83 7.93 -4.34
CA VAL A 146 5.09 8.55 -3.93
C VAL A 146 6.15 7.48 -3.92
N ASN A 147 7.26 7.79 -4.56
CA ASN A 147 8.47 7.00 -4.58
C ASN A 147 9.65 7.95 -4.33
N SER A 148 10.66 7.48 -3.61
CA SER A 148 11.83 8.29 -3.26
C SER A 148 13.11 7.47 -3.38
N LEU A 149 14.25 8.14 -3.53
CA LEU A 149 15.59 7.55 -3.43
C LEU A 149 15.88 6.39 -4.42
N SER A 150 16.12 6.77 -5.69
CA SER A 150 16.56 5.85 -6.76
C SER A 150 15.56 4.71 -7.05
N THR A 151 14.27 5.03 -7.13
CA THR A 151 13.24 4.08 -7.54
C THR A 151 13.13 3.99 -9.06
N GLU A 152 13.11 2.76 -9.58
CA GLU A 152 12.64 2.46 -10.93
C GLU A 152 11.12 2.22 -10.88
N LEU A 153 10.35 3.04 -11.59
CA LEU A 153 8.89 2.90 -11.70
C LEU A 153 8.51 2.52 -13.13
N ASN A 154 8.00 1.30 -13.28
CA ASN A 154 7.54 0.74 -14.54
C ASN A 154 6.02 0.61 -14.52
N ILE A 155 5.34 1.30 -15.44
CA ILE A 155 3.89 1.23 -15.60
C ILE A 155 3.56 0.77 -17.02
N SER A 156 2.85 -0.34 -17.15
CA SER A 156 2.42 -0.89 -18.45
C SER A 156 0.93 -1.23 -18.43
N THR A 157 0.25 -0.99 -19.54
CA THR A 157 -1.15 -1.40 -19.77
C THR A 157 -2.10 -1.04 -18.60
N SER A 158 -1.88 0.09 -17.93
CA SER A 158 -2.61 0.47 -16.72
C SER A 158 -3.35 1.79 -16.91
N SER A 159 -4.47 1.95 -16.20
CA SER A 159 -5.33 3.13 -16.29
C SER A 159 -5.47 3.85 -14.95
N PHE A 160 -5.49 5.18 -15.02
CA PHE A 160 -5.58 6.06 -13.87
C PHE A 160 -6.64 7.11 -14.16
N SER A 161 -7.79 7.09 -13.48
CA SER A 161 -8.88 8.03 -13.76
C SER A 161 -9.59 8.51 -12.50
N ASN A 162 -10.08 9.76 -12.54
CA ASN A 162 -10.85 10.37 -11.44
C ASN A 162 -10.15 10.37 -10.06
N ASN A 163 -8.82 10.36 -10.11
CA ASN A 163 -7.94 10.42 -8.95
C ASN A 163 -7.70 11.88 -8.54
N LYS A 164 -7.64 12.16 -7.24
CA LYS A 164 -7.44 13.53 -6.72
C LYS A 164 -6.42 13.54 -5.58
N SER A 165 -5.44 14.43 -5.67
CA SER A 165 -4.64 14.84 -4.51
C SER A 165 -4.96 16.27 -4.12
N LYS A 166 -5.04 16.57 -2.81
CA LYS A 166 -5.16 17.95 -2.31
C LYS A 166 -3.84 18.70 -2.26
N SER A 167 -2.71 18.02 -2.49
CA SER A 167 -1.39 18.62 -2.59
C SER A 167 -1.10 19.17 -3.99
N ASN A 168 -0.18 20.13 -4.09
CA ASN A 168 0.28 20.69 -5.36
C ASN A 168 1.51 19.95 -5.94
N GLY A 169 1.74 18.69 -5.56
CA GLY A 169 2.88 17.89 -5.99
C GLY A 169 2.63 16.39 -5.85
N GLY A 170 3.43 15.57 -6.57
CA GLY A 170 3.25 14.11 -6.72
C GLY A 170 2.82 13.71 -8.14
N MET A 171 2.92 12.42 -8.48
CA MET A 171 2.75 11.94 -9.87
C MET A 171 1.29 11.81 -10.32
N LEU A 172 0.32 11.69 -9.39
CA LEU A 172 -1.14 11.66 -9.63
C LEU A 172 -1.93 12.18 -8.42
#